data_AF-A0A5K8A5E7-F1
#
_entry.id   AF-A0A5K8A5E7-F1
#
_cell.length_a   1.000
_cell.length_b   1.000
_cell.length_c   1.000
_cell.angle_alpha   90.00
_cell.angle_beta   90.00
_cell.angle_gamma   90.00
#
_symmetry.space_group_name_H-M   'P 1'
#
loop_
_entity.id
_entity.type
_entity.pdbx_description
1 polymer ?
#
loop_
_entity_poly.entity_id
_entity_poly.type
_entity_poly.pdbx_seq_one_letter_code
_entity_poly.pdbx_strand_id
1 'polypeptide(L)'
;MTSDVLLNKVAIIERCLSRIEEEYRGHEQELDNNYTRQDSIILNLQRACEASIDAAMHLVRVRKLGVPQESRDAFDMLGEADLLKPVLRDRLKSMVGFRNVAVHGYRKLNIEIVRTIVETRLGDFRELAKVVLQEGHE
;
A
#
# COMPACT_ATOMS: atom_id res chain seq x y z
N MET A 1 -7.49 -13.69 -18.01
CA MET A 1 -6.48 -14.42 -17.19
C MET A 1 -5.72 -13.35 -16.43
N THR A 2 -5.67 -13.40 -15.10
CA THR A 2 -5.01 -12.34 -14.32
C THR A 2 -3.58 -12.17 -14.77
N SER A 3 -3.25 -10.96 -15.21
CA SER A 3 -1.90 -10.60 -15.66
C SER A 3 -0.88 -11.05 -14.61
N ASP A 4 0.16 -11.78 -15.04
CA ASP A 4 1.28 -12.21 -14.17
C ASP A 4 1.88 -11.02 -13.40
N VAL A 5 1.81 -9.82 -13.99
CA VAL A 5 2.23 -8.57 -13.35
C VAL A 5 1.36 -8.29 -12.12
N LEU A 6 0.03 -8.31 -12.24
CA LEU A 6 -0.88 -8.04 -11.12
C LEU A 6 -0.76 -9.11 -10.03
N LEU A 7 -0.65 -10.38 -10.40
CA LEU A 7 -0.44 -11.48 -9.45
C LEU A 7 0.86 -11.27 -8.65
N ASN A 8 1.95 -10.90 -9.33
CA ASN A 8 3.21 -10.61 -8.65
C ASN A 8 3.11 -9.39 -7.73
N LYS A 9 2.41 -8.32 -8.12
CA LYS A 9 2.20 -7.15 -7.25
C LYS A 9 1.39 -7.50 -6.01
N VAL A 10 0.33 -8.28 -6.17
CA VAL A 10 -0.47 -8.78 -5.04
C VAL A 10 0.38 -9.64 -4.10
N ALA A 11 1.17 -10.57 -4.63
CA ALA A 11 2.07 -11.40 -3.82
C ALA A 11 3.10 -10.56 -3.03
N ILE A 12 3.62 -9.48 -3.63
CA ILE A 12 4.51 -8.54 -2.93
C ILE A 12 3.78 -7.84 -1.79
N ILE A 13 2.56 -7.35 -2.02
CA ILE A 13 1.73 -6.70 -0.99
C ILE A 13 1.54 -7.68 0.17
N GLU A 14 1.02 -8.88 -0.09
CA GLU A 14 0.74 -9.88 0.95
C GLU A 14 1.98 -10.25 1.77
N ARG A 15 3.11 -10.49 1.11
CA ARG A 15 4.38 -10.76 1.79
C ARG A 15 4.81 -9.61 2.68
N CYS A 16 4.71 -8.36 2.21
CA CYS A 16 5.07 -7.20 3.01
C CYS A 16 4.16 -7.06 4.23
N LEU A 17 2.85 -7.29 4.09
CA LEU A 17 1.92 -7.27 5.21
C LEU A 17 2.22 -8.38 6.24
N SER A 18 2.53 -9.61 5.78
CA SER A 18 2.94 -10.71 6.66
C SER A 18 4.19 -10.34 7.47
N ARG A 19 5.20 -9.78 6.80
CA ARG A 19 6.43 -9.34 7.46
C ARG A 19 6.20 -8.23 8.48
N ILE A 20 5.30 -7.29 8.20
CA ILE A 20 4.93 -6.25 9.17
C ILE A 20 4.28 -6.88 10.41
N GLU A 21 3.36 -7.81 10.21
CA GLU A 21 2.66 -8.48 11.31
C GLU A 21 3.60 -9.36 12.14
N GLU A 22 4.51 -10.09 11.50
CA GLU A 22 5.56 -10.89 12.17
C GLU A 22 6.47 -10.02 13.05
N GLU A 23 6.84 -8.84 12.57
CA GLU A 23 7.73 -7.94 13.30
C GLU A 23 6.99 -7.14 14.37
N TYR A 24 5.67 -6.97 14.27
CA TYR A 24 4.90 -6.13 15.18
C TYR A 24 4.16 -6.92 16.28
N ARG A 25 3.52 -8.03 15.92
CA ARG A 25 2.66 -8.79 16.85
C ARG A 25 3.49 -9.42 17.97
N GLY A 26 3.13 -9.15 19.22
CA GLY A 26 3.87 -9.60 20.40
C GLY A 26 5.08 -8.72 20.75
N HIS A 27 5.36 -7.70 19.95
CA HIS A 27 6.46 -6.75 20.12
C HIS A 27 5.98 -5.30 20.05
N GLU A 28 4.68 -5.04 20.29
CA GLU A 28 4.04 -3.74 20.11
C GLU A 28 4.67 -2.66 20.99
N GLN A 29 5.13 -3.04 22.19
CA GLN A 29 5.80 -2.15 23.15
C GLN A 29 7.27 -1.89 22.80
N GLU A 30 7.88 -2.73 21.96
CA GLU A 30 9.26 -2.57 21.52
C GLU A 30 9.39 -1.62 20.33
N LEU A 31 8.25 -1.22 19.72
CA LEU A 31 8.30 -0.40 18.52
C LEU A 31 9.04 0.92 18.75
N ASP A 32 8.99 1.52 19.94
CA ASP A 32 9.62 2.82 20.22
C ASP A 32 11.14 2.74 20.46
N ASN A 33 11.66 1.57 20.84
CA ASN A 33 13.05 1.40 21.28
C ASN A 33 13.86 0.40 20.44
N ASN A 34 13.22 -0.37 19.57
CA ASN A 34 13.89 -1.31 18.67
C ASN A 34 13.95 -0.76 17.23
N TYR A 35 15.02 -0.03 16.92
CA TYR A 35 15.20 0.60 15.60
C TYR A 35 15.22 -0.41 14.44
N THR A 36 15.76 -1.61 14.63
CA THR A 36 15.75 -2.64 13.58
C THR A 36 14.32 -3.07 13.23
N ARG A 37 13.46 -3.20 14.24
CA ARG A 37 12.04 -3.51 14.06
C ARG A 37 11.30 -2.36 13.38
N GLN A 38 11.56 -1.11 13.80
CA GLN A 38 11.04 0.09 13.14
C GLN A 38 11.42 0.11 11.66
N ASP A 39 12.71 -0.05 11.34
CA ASP A 39 13.24 -0.07 9.98
C ASP A 39 12.58 -1.15 9.13
N SER A 40 12.45 -2.36 9.67
CA SER A 40 11.81 -3.48 8.99
C SER A 40 10.34 -3.18 8.66
N ILE A 41 9.58 -2.66 9.62
CA ILE A 41 8.16 -2.31 9.43
C ILE A 41 8.03 -1.18 8.39
N ILE A 42 8.81 -0.11 8.52
CA ILE A 42 8.76 1.05 7.63
C ILE A 42 9.13 0.65 6.21
N LEU A 43 10.18 -0.17 6.03
CA LEU A 43 10.58 -0.66 4.72
C LEU A 43 9.48 -1.50 4.07
N ASN A 44 8.81 -2.37 4.82
CA ASN A 44 7.73 -3.18 4.29
C ASN A 44 6.47 -2.36 3.99
N LEU A 45 6.18 -1.31 4.77
CA LEU A 45 5.11 -0.37 4.45
C LEU A 45 5.40 0.39 3.14
N GLN A 46 6.63 0.87 2.96
CA GLN A 46 7.03 1.52 1.71
C GLN A 46 6.90 0.58 0.50
N ARG A 47 7.32 -0.67 0.64
CA ARG A 47 7.20 -1.70 -0.41
C ARG A 47 5.75 -2.04 -0.73
N ALA A 48 4.88 -2.15 0.29
CA ALA A 48 3.46 -2.37 0.11
C ALA A 48 2.80 -1.19 -0.62
N CYS A 49 3.15 0.06 -0.25
CA CYS A 49 2.70 1.26 -0.96
C CYS A 49 3.12 1.23 -2.43
N GLU A 50 4.39 0.92 -2.71
CA GLU A 50 4.88 0.90 -4.10
C GLU A 50 4.20 -0.19 -4.94
N ALA A 51 4.08 -1.40 -4.41
CA ALA A 51 3.39 -2.48 -5.11
C ALA A 51 1.90 -2.15 -5.37
N SER A 52 1.27 -1.41 -4.46
CA SER A 52 -0.12 -0.92 -4.60
C SER A 52 -0.25 0.13 -5.70
N ILE A 53 0.69 1.08 -5.76
CA ILE A 53 0.75 2.09 -6.81
C ILE A 53 0.97 1.42 -8.17
N ASP A 54 1.93 0.50 -8.27
CA ASP A 54 2.22 -0.23 -9.50
C ASP A 54 1.01 -1.05 -9.98
N ALA A 55 0.31 -1.73 -9.05
CA ALA A 55 -0.91 -2.46 -9.37
C ALA A 55 -2.00 -1.53 -9.89
N ALA A 56 -2.19 -0.37 -9.24
CA ALA A 56 -3.16 0.63 -9.67
C ALA A 56 -2.84 1.20 -11.06
N MET A 57 -1.58 1.57 -11.32
CA MET A 57 -1.14 2.03 -12.64
C MET A 57 -1.34 0.98 -13.72
N HIS A 58 -1.03 -0.29 -13.43
CA HIS A 58 -1.25 -1.37 -14.37
C HIS A 58 -2.74 -1.55 -14.67
N LEU A 59 -3.60 -1.50 -13.64
CA LEU A 59 -5.03 -1.63 -13.82
C LEU A 59 -5.62 -0.47 -14.63
N VAL A 60 -5.21 0.78 -14.36
CA VAL A 60 -5.55 1.97 -15.16
C VAL A 60 -5.21 1.78 -16.64
N ARG A 61 -4.02 1.24 -16.92
CA ARG A 61 -3.57 0.95 -18.29
C ARG A 61 -4.45 -0.11 -18.96
N VAL A 62 -4.70 -1.24 -18.29
CA VAL A 62 -5.49 -2.36 -18.85
C VAL A 62 -6.94 -1.91 -19.09
N ARG A 63 -7.51 -1.14 -18.17
CA ARG A 63 -8.85 -0.56 -18.26
C ARG A 63 -8.93 0.68 -19.18
N LYS A 64 -7.80 1.14 -19.74
CA LYS A 64 -7.70 2.30 -20.65
C LYS A 64 -8.30 3.59 -20.06
N LEU A 65 -8.10 3.82 -18.76
CA LEU A 65 -8.71 4.96 -18.03
C LEU A 65 -7.97 6.28 -18.22
N GLY A 66 -6.87 6.28 -18.98
CA GLY A 66 -6.04 7.45 -19.25
C GLY A 66 -4.60 7.27 -18.79
N VAL A 67 -3.92 8.40 -18.53
CA VAL A 67 -2.51 8.44 -18.12
C VAL A 67 -2.38 9.23 -16.81
N PRO A 68 -2.10 8.56 -15.67
CA PRO A 68 -1.91 9.25 -14.41
C PRO A 68 -0.66 10.15 -14.48
N GLN A 69 -0.75 11.38 -13.96
CA GLN A 69 0.37 12.33 -13.94
C GLN A 69 1.21 12.15 -12.68
N GLU A 70 0.56 11.81 -11.57
CA GLU A 70 1.16 11.43 -10.30
C GLU A 70 0.71 10.03 -9.86
N SER A 71 1.48 9.39 -8.97
CA SER A 71 1.13 8.07 -8.41
C SER A 71 -0.24 8.03 -7.74
N ARG A 72 -0.70 9.14 -7.16
CA ARG A 72 -2.01 9.23 -6.48
C ARG A 72 -3.18 9.22 -7.47
N ASP A 73 -2.96 9.73 -8.68
CA ASP A 73 -3.98 9.88 -9.72
C ASP A 73 -4.46 8.51 -10.19
N ALA A 74 -3.60 7.49 -10.13
CA ALA A 74 -3.98 6.13 -10.46
C ALA A 74 -5.14 5.65 -9.58
N PHE A 75 -5.14 5.99 -8.28
CA PHE A 75 -6.27 5.64 -7.40
C PHE A 75 -7.52 6.48 -7.72
N ASP A 76 -7.36 7.76 -8.08
CA ASP A 76 -8.47 8.60 -8.50
C ASP A 76 -9.17 8.05 -9.73
N MET A 77 -8.41 7.71 -10.77
CA MET A 77 -8.94 7.12 -12.01
C MET A 77 -9.67 5.80 -11.75
N LEU A 78 -9.13 4.94 -10.86
CA LEU A 78 -9.82 3.71 -10.48
C LEU A 78 -11.12 3.97 -9.70
N GLY A 79 -11.14 5.00 -8.86
CA GLY A 79 -12.36 5.40 -8.15
C GLY A 79 -13.41 6.02 -9.06
N GLU A 80 -13.01 6.83 -10.04
CA GLU A 80 -13.90 7.41 -11.06
C GLU A 80 -14.49 6.35 -11.99
N ALA A 81 -13.79 5.24 -12.19
CA ALA A 81 -14.27 4.08 -12.93
C ALA A 81 -15.08 3.09 -12.06
N ASP A 82 -15.45 3.46 -10.83
CA ASP A 82 -16.17 2.63 -9.86
C ASP A 82 -15.45 1.32 -9.45
N LEU A 83 -14.15 1.20 -9.73
CA LEU A 83 -13.32 0.03 -9.37
C LEU A 83 -12.84 0.09 -7.92
N LEU A 84 -12.73 1.30 -7.36
CA LEU A 84 -12.40 1.51 -5.95
C LEU A 84 -13.48 2.31 -5.25
N LYS A 85 -13.90 1.83 -4.08
CA LYS A 85 -14.79 2.60 -3.21
C LYS A 85 -14.13 3.93 -2.82
N PRO A 86 -14.88 5.05 -2.74
CA PRO A 86 -14.32 6.36 -2.41
C PRO A 86 -13.47 6.38 -1.13
N VAL A 87 -13.94 5.68 -0.10
CA VAL A 87 -13.24 5.57 1.19
C VAL A 87 -11.89 4.87 1.02
N LEU A 88 -11.82 3.77 0.27
CA LEU A 88 -10.58 3.03 0.04
C LEU A 88 -9.61 3.85 -0.82
N ARG A 89 -10.11 4.48 -1.88
CA ARG A 89 -9.34 5.40 -2.73
C ARG A 89 -8.62 6.45 -1.90
N ASP A 90 -9.35 7.19 -1.07
CA ASP A 90 -8.80 8.31 -0.31
C ASP A 90 -7.75 7.84 0.70
N ARG A 91 -7.96 6.66 1.29
CA ARG A 91 -7.00 6.02 2.20
C ARG A 91 -5.72 5.61 1.48
N LEU A 92 -5.81 4.95 0.32
CA LEU A 92 -4.64 4.57 -0.48
C LEU A 92 -3.85 5.80 -0.95
N LYS A 93 -4.54 6.89 -1.33
CA LYS A 93 -3.88 8.17 -1.65
C LYS A 93 -3.09 8.73 -0.47
N SER A 94 -3.63 8.65 0.75
CA SER A 94 -2.91 9.09 1.96
C SER A 94 -1.64 8.27 2.20
N MET A 95 -1.64 6.98 1.85
CA MET A 95 -0.47 6.11 1.95
C MET A 95 0.64 6.45 0.96
N VAL A 96 0.32 7.07 -0.19
CA VAL A 96 1.33 7.66 -1.10
C VAL A 96 2.05 8.82 -0.42
N GLY A 97 1.31 9.68 0.29
CA GLY A 97 1.88 10.76 1.09
C GLY A 97 2.80 10.23 2.19
N PHE A 98 2.36 9.20 2.93
CA PHE A 98 3.18 8.53 3.94
C PHE A 98 4.50 8.01 3.37
N ARG A 99 4.46 7.31 2.22
CA ARG A 99 5.69 6.80 1.57
C ARG A 99 6.71 7.91 1.34
N ASN A 100 6.29 9.06 0.82
CA ASN A 100 7.18 10.18 0.56
C ASN A 100 7.83 10.72 1.84
N VAL A 101 7.07 10.80 2.93
CA VAL A 101 7.60 11.23 4.25
C VAL A 101 8.54 10.18 4.82
N ALA A 102 8.21 8.89 4.71
CA ALA A 102 9.04 7.81 5.23
C ALA A 102 10.39 7.70 4.51
N VAL A 103 10.44 8.03 3.21
CA VAL A 103 11.69 8.01 2.41
C VAL A 103 12.53 9.26 2.61
N HIS A 104 11.93 10.46 2.58
CA HIS A 104 12.68 11.72 2.59
C HIS A 104 12.80 12.36 3.98
N GLY A 105 11.90 12.03 4.90
CA GLY A 105 11.75 12.66 6.21
C GLY A 105 12.05 11.75 7.39
N TYR A 106 12.73 10.62 7.19
CA TYR A 106 12.89 9.54 8.18
C TYR A 106 13.26 10.01 9.60
N ARG A 107 14.18 10.97 9.75
CA ARG A 107 14.56 11.53 11.08
C ARG A 107 13.44 12.29 11.81
N LYS A 108 12.36 12.65 11.13
CA LYS A 108 11.17 13.34 11.67
C LYS A 108 9.92 12.46 11.62
N LEU A 109 10.04 11.19 11.22
CA LEU A 109 8.90 10.30 11.12
C LEU A 109 8.39 10.01 12.55
N ASN A 110 7.15 10.40 12.82
CA ASN A 110 6.52 10.13 14.09
C ASN A 110 6.13 8.64 14.15
N ILE A 111 6.75 7.89 15.07
CA ILE A 111 6.52 6.45 15.21
C ILE A 111 5.06 6.11 15.54
N GLU A 112 4.32 7.03 16.17
CA GLU A 112 2.89 6.87 16.43
C GLU A 112 2.06 6.82 15.14
N ILE A 113 2.51 7.48 14.07
CA ILE A 113 1.88 7.36 12.75
C ILE A 113 2.09 5.95 12.20
N VAL A 114 3.31 5.40 12.35
CA VAL A 114 3.62 4.03 11.91
C VAL A 114 2.76 3.03 12.70
N ARG A 115 2.69 3.17 14.03
CA ARG A 115 1.82 2.38 14.90
C ARG A 115 0.36 2.40 14.41
N THR A 116 -0.18 3.60 14.21
CA THR A 116 -1.56 3.78 13.71
C THR A 116 -1.78 3.08 12.37
N ILE A 117 -0.82 3.17 11.45
CA ILE A 117 -0.91 2.51 10.13
C ILE A 117 -0.92 0.99 10.28
N VAL A 118 -0.02 0.44 11.09
CA VAL A 118 0.07 -1.00 11.33
C VAL A 118 -1.21 -1.55 11.98
N GLU A 119 -1.79 -0.82 12.92
CA GLU A 119 -2.99 -1.25 13.64
C GLU A 119 -4.28 -1.09 12.82
N THR A 120 -4.38 -0.07 11.97
CA THR A 120 -5.68 0.34 11.39
C THR A 120 -5.73 0.34 9.86
N ARG A 121 -4.58 0.34 9.17
CA ARG A 121 -4.52 0.59 7.72
C ARG A 121 -4.02 -0.59 6.90
N LEU A 122 -3.44 -1.63 7.50
CA LEU A 122 -3.00 -2.82 6.76
C LEU A 122 -4.14 -3.49 5.98
N GLY A 123 -5.38 -3.37 6.48
CA GLY A 123 -6.57 -3.85 5.79
C GLY A 123 -6.85 -3.16 4.45
N ASP A 124 -6.48 -1.89 4.29
CA ASP A 124 -6.71 -1.13 3.06
C ASP A 124 -5.90 -1.75 1.89
N PHE A 125 -4.66 -2.18 2.15
CA PHE A 125 -3.83 -2.89 1.16
C PHE A 125 -4.42 -4.24 0.76
N ARG A 126 -4.99 -4.97 1.72
CA ARG A 126 -5.66 -6.26 1.45
C ARG A 126 -6.93 -6.07 0.63
N GLU A 127 -7.68 -5.01 0.90
CA GLU A 127 -8.88 -4.68 0.12
C GLU A 127 -8.50 -4.33 -1.32
N LEU A 128 -7.45 -3.53 -1.52
CA LEU A 128 -6.91 -3.25 -2.86
C LEU A 128 -6.48 -4.54 -3.57
N ALA A 129 -5.73 -5.43 -2.90
CA ALA A 129 -5.29 -6.69 -3.49
C ALA A 129 -6.46 -7.54 -4.00
N LYS A 130 -7.57 -7.60 -3.24
CA LYS A 130 -8.79 -8.30 -3.67
C LYS A 130 -9.40 -7.68 -4.92
N VAL A 131 -9.52 -6.34 -4.96
CA VAL A 131 -10.01 -5.62 -6.14
C VAL A 131 -9.12 -5.91 -7.34
N VAL A 132 -7.80 -5.82 -7.20
CA VAL A 132 -6.84 -6.08 -8.28
C VAL A 132 -6.98 -7.50 -8.83
N LEU A 133 -7.17 -8.49 -7.95
CA LEU A 133 -7.39 -9.87 -8.38
C LEU A 133 -8.70 -10.00 -9.15
N GLN A 134 -9.80 -9.44 -8.64
CA GLN A 134 -11.13 -9.49 -9.28
C GLN A 134 -11.14 -8.84 -10.66
N GLU A 135 -10.62 -7.62 -10.74
CA GLU A 135 -10.66 -6.79 -11.94
C GLU A 135 -9.57 -7.17 -12.97
N GLY A 136 -8.56 -7.93 -12.55
CA GLY A 136 -7.48 -8.38 -13.43
C GLY A 136 -7.84 -9.57 -14.32
N HIS A 137 -9.01 -10.21 -14.12
CA HIS A 137 -9.39 -11.42 -14.85
C HIS A 137 -9.88 -11.18 -16.30
N GLU A 138 -10.28 -9.96 -16.63
CA GLU A 138 -10.84 -9.54 -17.94
C GLU A 138 -9.76 -9.12 -18.94
#